data_AF-A0A845HES5-F1
#
_entry.id   AF-A0A845HES5-F1
#
_cell.length_a   1.000
_cell.length_b   1.000
_cell.length_c   1.000
_cell.angle_alpha   90.00
_cell.angle_beta   90.00
_cell.angle_gamma   90.00
#
_symmetry.space_group_name_H-M   'P 1'
#
loop_
_entity.id
_entity.type
_entity.pdbx_description
1 polymer ?
#
loop_
_entity_poly.entity_id
_entity_poly.type
_entity_poly.pdbx_seq_one_letter_code
_entity_poly.pdbx_strand_id
1 'polypeptide(L)'
;MTGPMSTGAAPLKRAPVPTWLVTGSRAGEREAAIAARLETGVSCVAILEGLADGGSALAFDDPIPYDPAPQVLRIAPGCLHCSGNLILRVTLNRVLRHPPARLYISLASAEHLELLRSWLSEAPYGDLLDLQSDIAA
;
A
#
# COMPACT_ATOMS: atom_id res chain seq x y z
N MET A 1 10.11 -13.83 -51.12
CA MET A 1 9.96 -14.42 -49.77
C MET A 1 10.52 -13.43 -48.77
N THR A 2 9.69 -12.55 -48.22
CA THR A 2 10.07 -11.56 -47.22
C THR A 2 8.98 -11.57 -46.17
N GLY A 3 9.29 -12.14 -45.01
CA GLY A 3 8.37 -12.21 -43.87
C GLY A 3 8.24 -10.84 -43.20
N PRO A 4 7.12 -10.55 -42.52
CA PRO A 4 7.04 -9.35 -41.69
C PRO A 4 7.74 -9.60 -40.35
N MET A 5 8.60 -8.66 -39.98
CA MET A 5 9.23 -8.57 -38.67
C MET A 5 8.14 -8.30 -37.62
N SER A 6 8.02 -9.19 -36.63
CA SER A 6 7.24 -8.93 -35.43
C SER A 6 7.89 -7.79 -34.65
N THR A 7 7.22 -6.63 -34.60
CA THR A 7 7.58 -5.53 -33.71
C THR A 7 7.25 -5.96 -32.28
N GLY A 8 8.27 -6.34 -31.51
CA GLY A 8 8.14 -6.52 -30.07
C GLY A 8 7.85 -5.17 -29.44
N ALA A 9 6.58 -4.93 -29.08
CA ALA A 9 6.20 -3.78 -28.27
C ALA A 9 6.91 -3.91 -26.91
N ALA A 10 7.82 -2.98 -26.62
CA ALA A 10 8.39 -2.87 -25.28
C ALA A 10 7.22 -2.68 -24.28
N PRO A 11 7.20 -3.41 -23.14
CA PRO A 11 6.14 -3.24 -22.17
C PRO A 11 6.14 -1.77 -21.70
N LEU A 12 5.01 -1.07 -21.88
CA LEU A 12 4.81 0.26 -21.34
C LEU A 12 5.08 0.19 -19.83
N LYS A 13 6.14 0.87 -19.37
CA LYS A 13 6.47 0.94 -17.94
C LYS A 13 5.28 1.62 -17.25
N ARG A 14 4.54 0.85 -16.45
CA ARG A 14 3.39 1.36 -15.69
C ARG A 14 3.84 2.49 -14.77
N ALA A 15 3.01 3.52 -14.62
CA ALA A 15 3.28 4.61 -13.70
C ALA A 15 3.45 4.06 -12.27
N PRO A 16 4.38 4.61 -11.48
CA PRO A 16 4.54 4.23 -10.08
C PRO A 16 3.25 4.50 -9.29
N VAL A 17 2.97 3.68 -8.27
CA VAL A 17 1.76 3.78 -7.46
C VAL A 17 1.97 4.83 -6.35
N PRO A 18 1.14 5.90 -6.29
CA PRO A 18 1.15 6.83 -5.17
C PRO A 18 0.97 6.09 -3.84
N THR A 19 1.94 6.24 -2.95
CA THR A 19 2.04 5.46 -1.71
C THR A 19 2.25 6.38 -0.51
N TRP A 20 1.42 6.24 0.51
CA TRP A 20 1.52 6.98 1.77
C TRP A 20 1.89 6.04 2.92
N LEU A 21 2.85 6.45 3.73
CA LEU A 21 3.14 5.80 5.01
C LEU A 21 2.29 6.46 6.10
N VAL A 22 1.61 5.65 6.90
CA VAL A 22 0.68 6.13 7.93
C VAL A 22 1.16 5.70 9.30
N THR A 23 1.40 6.66 10.18
CA THR A 23 1.81 6.44 11.57
C THR A 23 0.76 7.00 12.53
N GLY A 24 0.75 6.50 13.76
CA GLY A 24 -0.23 6.89 14.77
C GLY A 24 -0.21 5.91 15.94
N SER A 25 -0.59 6.39 17.12
CA SER A 25 -0.43 5.66 18.38
C SER A 25 -1.36 4.44 18.47
N ARG A 26 -2.56 4.55 17.88
CA ARG A 26 -3.58 3.50 17.87
C ARG A 26 -3.95 3.05 16.46
N ALA A 27 -4.38 1.80 16.31
CA ALA A 27 -4.83 1.28 15.03
C ALA A 27 -6.01 2.08 14.47
N GLY A 28 -7.00 2.41 15.31
CA GLY A 28 -8.18 3.19 14.92
C GLY A 28 -7.85 4.59 14.41
N GLU A 29 -6.85 5.27 14.98
CA GLU A 29 -6.41 6.60 14.53
C GLU A 29 -5.86 6.52 13.10
N ARG A 30 -4.94 5.58 12.87
CA ARG A 30 -4.34 5.38 11.54
C ARG A 30 -5.38 5.01 10.50
N GLU A 31 -6.33 4.15 10.86
CA GLU A 31 -7.41 3.75 9.97
C GLU A 31 -8.39 4.89 9.68
N ALA A 32 -8.71 5.73 10.66
CA ALA A 32 -9.52 6.93 10.44
C ALA A 32 -8.82 7.94 9.53
N ALA A 33 -7.51 8.13 9.68
CA ALA A 33 -6.71 9.00 8.81
C ALA A 33 -6.68 8.51 7.35
N ILE A 34 -6.69 7.18 7.14
CA ILE A 34 -6.82 6.58 5.80
C ILE A 34 -8.25 6.77 5.28
N ALA A 35 -9.27 6.45 6.09
CA ALA A 35 -10.68 6.55 5.70
C ALA A 35 -11.05 7.96 5.23
N ALA A 36 -10.51 9.00 5.88
CA ALA A 36 -10.71 10.40 5.51
C ALA A 36 -10.16 10.78 4.10
N ARG A 37 -9.38 9.91 3.45
CA ARG A 37 -8.77 10.13 2.13
C ARG A 37 -9.29 9.18 1.05
N LEU A 38 -10.26 8.33 1.39
CA LEU A 38 -10.89 7.44 0.44
C LEU A 38 -11.83 8.22 -0.47
N GLU A 39 -11.82 7.88 -1.75
CA GLU A 39 -12.64 8.51 -2.79
C GLU A 39 -13.34 7.43 -3.62
N THR A 40 -14.60 7.66 -3.97
CA THR A 40 -15.32 6.77 -4.91
C THR A 40 -14.74 6.90 -6.31
N GLY A 41 -14.70 5.81 -7.07
CA GLY A 41 -14.08 5.73 -8.39
C GLY A 41 -12.56 5.53 -8.37
N VAL A 42 -11.94 5.50 -7.19
CA VAL A 42 -10.49 5.35 -7.03
C VAL A 42 -10.17 4.03 -6.34
N SER A 43 -9.50 3.11 -7.05
CA SER A 43 -9.06 1.85 -6.44
C SER A 43 -7.99 2.10 -5.38
N CYS A 44 -8.24 1.60 -4.17
CA CYS A 44 -7.40 1.84 -3.02
C CYS A 44 -7.07 0.52 -2.31
N VAL A 45 -5.81 0.35 -1.91
CA VAL A 45 -5.38 -0.73 -1.03
C VAL A 45 -4.73 -0.13 0.22
N ALA A 46 -5.11 -0.62 1.39
CA ALA A 46 -4.49 -0.30 2.66
C ALA A 46 -3.84 -1.56 3.27
N ILE A 47 -2.53 -1.55 3.44
CA ILE A 47 -1.78 -2.57 4.17
C ILE A 47 -1.59 -2.08 5.60
N LEU A 48 -2.14 -2.79 6.58
CA LEU A 48 -2.16 -2.36 7.98
C LEU A 48 -1.36 -3.33 8.85
N GLU A 49 -0.36 -2.81 9.55
CA GLU A 49 0.34 -3.57 10.59
C GLU A 49 -0.51 -3.68 11.86
N GLY A 50 -0.69 -4.91 12.32
CA GLY A 50 -1.40 -5.24 13.56
C GLY A 50 -2.89 -5.48 13.39
N LEU A 51 -3.54 -5.66 14.54
CA LEU A 51 -4.97 -5.94 14.63
C LEU A 51 -5.77 -4.63 14.62
N ALA A 52 -7.02 -4.74 14.18
CA ALA A 52 -7.98 -3.65 14.28
C ALA A 52 -8.30 -3.34 15.74
N ASP A 53 -8.62 -2.08 16.02
CA ASP A 53 -9.41 -1.76 17.21
C ASP A 53 -10.86 -2.22 17.00
N GLY A 54 -11.64 -2.37 18.07
CA GLY A 54 -13.04 -2.81 18.02
C GLY A 54 -14.03 -1.88 17.26
N GLY A 55 -13.54 -0.85 16.59
CA GLY A 55 -14.29 0.12 15.80
C GLY A 55 -13.46 0.66 14.62
N SER A 56 -13.03 -0.26 13.75
CA SER A 56 -12.24 0.07 12.55
C SER A 56 -13.02 0.99 11.60
N ALA A 57 -12.45 2.16 11.26
CA ALA A 57 -13.01 3.06 10.25
C ALA A 57 -12.93 2.50 8.82
N LEU A 58 -12.23 1.39 8.63
CA LEU A 58 -12.08 0.66 7.38
C LEU A 58 -12.83 -0.68 7.40
N ALA A 59 -13.59 -0.98 8.46
CA ALA A 59 -14.56 -2.06 8.47
C ALA A 59 -15.85 -1.52 7.86
N PHE A 60 -16.06 -1.82 6.59
CA PHE A 60 -17.29 -1.46 5.89
C PHE A 60 -18.28 -2.61 6.02
N ASP A 61 -19.43 -2.33 6.65
CA ASP A 61 -20.59 -3.20 6.57
C ASP A 61 -21.35 -2.93 5.27
N ASP A 62 -22.08 -3.94 4.76
CA ASP A 62 -22.88 -3.76 3.55
C ASP A 62 -24.04 -2.76 3.78
N PRO A 63 -24.27 -1.82 2.86
CA PRO A 63 -23.54 -1.61 1.61
C PRO A 63 -22.26 -0.78 1.78
N ILE A 64 -21.18 -1.20 1.12
CA ILE A 64 -19.92 -0.44 1.09
C ILE A 64 -20.13 0.89 0.34
N PRO A 65 -19.81 2.04 0.94
CA PRO A 65 -20.09 3.36 0.34
C PRO A 65 -19.11 3.78 -0.77
N TYR A 66 -18.28 2.85 -1.26
CA TYR A 66 -17.22 3.09 -2.24
C TYR A 66 -17.29 2.05 -3.35
N ASP A 67 -17.18 2.52 -4.60
CA ASP A 67 -17.05 1.67 -5.78
C ASP A 67 -15.83 2.13 -6.60
N PRO A 68 -14.76 1.31 -6.75
CA PRO A 68 -14.60 -0.02 -6.17
C PRO A 68 -14.38 0.01 -4.65
N ALA A 69 -14.76 -1.07 -3.96
CA ALA A 69 -14.52 -1.22 -2.54
C ALA A 69 -13.00 -1.20 -2.21
N PRO A 70 -12.56 -0.39 -1.22
CA PRO A 70 -11.17 -0.39 -0.76
C PRO A 70 -10.76 -1.76 -0.23
N GLN A 71 -9.57 -2.22 -0.61
CA GLN A 71 -9.02 -3.48 -0.11
C GLN A 71 -8.19 -3.24 1.15
N VAL A 72 -8.59 -3.87 2.26
CA VAL A 72 -7.84 -3.80 3.53
C VAL A 72 -7.09 -5.11 3.75
N LEU A 73 -5.76 -5.03 3.86
CA LEU A 73 -4.86 -6.16 4.06
C LEU A 73 -4.15 -6.00 5.40
N ARG A 74 -4.40 -6.90 6.35
CA ARG A 74 -3.72 -6.87 7.66
C ARG A 74 -2.51 -7.79 7.68
N ILE A 75 -1.41 -7.31 8.23
CA ILE A 75 -0.17 -8.06 8.43
C ILE A 75 0.20 -8.09 9.92
N ALA A 76 0.83 -9.17 10.37
CA ALA A 76 1.23 -9.31 11.77
C ALA A 76 2.25 -8.23 12.18
N PRO A 77 2.25 -7.78 13.46
CA PRO A 77 3.27 -6.87 13.98
C PRO A 77 4.66 -7.49 13.98
N GLY A 78 5.66 -6.66 13.70
CA GLY A 78 7.09 -7.00 13.86
C GLY A 78 7.67 -7.85 12.72
N CYS A 79 8.95 -7.78 12.40
CA CYS A 79 9.95 -6.76 12.69
C CYS A 79 10.33 -6.11 11.35
N LEU A 80 10.32 -4.79 11.28
CA LEU A 80 11.11 -4.10 10.24
C LEU A 80 12.63 -4.31 10.47
N HIS A 81 13.01 -4.93 11.60
CA HIS A 81 14.39 -5.21 12.05
C HIS A 81 14.84 -6.70 12.10
N CYS A 82 14.01 -7.69 11.78
CA CYS A 82 14.36 -9.13 11.83
C CYS A 82 13.89 -9.85 10.55
N SER A 83 14.73 -10.73 9.97
CA SER A 83 14.51 -11.49 8.70
C SER A 83 13.51 -10.91 7.69
N GLY A 84 13.62 -9.60 7.39
CA GLY A 84 13.56 -9.12 6.01
C GLY A 84 12.22 -8.70 5.45
N ASN A 85 11.29 -8.16 6.26
CA ASN A 85 10.07 -7.54 5.74
C ASN A 85 9.29 -8.52 4.83
N LEU A 86 9.40 -9.84 5.05
CA LEU A 86 8.98 -10.83 4.05
C LEU A 86 7.46 -10.75 3.79
N ILE A 87 6.68 -10.58 4.84
CA ILE A 87 5.21 -10.49 4.72
C ILE A 87 4.82 -9.23 3.95
N LEU A 88 5.35 -8.06 4.31
CA LEU A 88 5.06 -6.82 3.61
C LEU A 88 5.60 -6.86 2.17
N ARG A 89 6.79 -7.43 1.93
CA ARG A 89 7.32 -7.72 0.57
C ARG A 89 6.38 -8.57 -0.27
N VAL A 90 5.96 -9.72 0.23
CA VAL A 90 5.06 -10.63 -0.51
C VAL A 90 3.71 -9.95 -0.76
N THR A 91 3.21 -9.20 0.23
CA THR A 91 1.96 -8.44 0.12
C THR A 91 2.08 -7.35 -0.93
N LEU A 92 3.13 -6.53 -0.89
CA LEU A 92 3.42 -5.51 -1.90
C LEU A 92 3.57 -6.11 -3.29
N ASN A 93 4.34 -7.17 -3.46
CA ASN A 93 4.48 -7.82 -4.77
C ASN A 93 3.16 -8.39 -5.27
N ARG A 94 2.26 -8.85 -4.40
CA ARG A 94 0.91 -9.29 -4.78
C ARG A 94 0.05 -8.11 -5.22
N VAL A 95 0.07 -7.01 -4.45
CA VAL A 95 -0.65 -5.77 -4.77
C VAL A 95 -0.15 -5.18 -6.09
N LEU A 96 1.17 -5.08 -6.28
CA LEU A 96 1.77 -4.48 -7.47
C LEU A 96 1.56 -5.29 -8.76
N ARG A 97 1.14 -6.55 -8.69
CA ARG A 97 0.65 -7.28 -9.89
C ARG A 97 -0.61 -6.63 -10.48
N HIS A 98 -1.52 -6.17 -9.62
CA HIS A 98 -2.74 -5.45 -9.99
C HIS A 98 -2.79 -4.12 -9.20
N PRO A 99 -2.07 -3.10 -9.69
CA PRO A 99 -1.75 -1.92 -8.91
C PRO A 99 -3.05 -1.17 -8.59
N PRO A 100 -3.22 -0.72 -7.35
CA PRO A 100 -4.28 0.24 -7.05
C PRO A 100 -3.89 1.62 -7.59
N ALA A 101 -4.87 2.51 -7.67
CA ALA A 101 -4.61 3.94 -7.89
C ALA A 101 -3.96 4.60 -6.67
N ARG A 102 -4.20 4.07 -5.46
CA ARG A 102 -3.61 4.55 -4.20
C ARG A 102 -3.24 3.40 -3.27
N LEU A 103 -2.08 3.52 -2.61
CA LEU A 103 -1.61 2.57 -1.61
C LEU A 103 -1.34 3.27 -0.28
N TYR A 104 -1.88 2.73 0.80
CA TYR A 104 -1.57 3.15 2.17
C TYR A 104 -0.84 2.02 2.90
N ILE A 105 0.27 2.32 3.57
CA ILE A 105 1.01 1.38 4.41
C ILE A 105 1.02 1.94 5.83
N SER A 106 0.24 1.31 6.71
CA SER A 106 0.10 1.73 8.11
C SER A 106 1.03 0.95 9.01
N LEU A 107 1.82 1.68 9.81
CA LEU A 107 2.82 1.13 10.73
C LEU A 107 2.38 1.31 12.18
N ALA A 108 2.61 0.28 12.98
CA ALA A 108 2.30 0.32 14.40
C ALA A 108 3.31 1.15 15.21
N SER A 109 4.55 1.29 14.72
CA SER A 109 5.61 2.08 15.37
C SER A 109 6.26 3.06 14.40
N ALA A 110 6.43 4.31 14.84
CA ALA A 110 7.15 5.35 14.11
C ALA A 110 8.68 5.11 14.09
N GLU A 111 9.22 4.33 15.02
CA GLU A 111 10.66 4.00 15.09
C GLU A 111 11.16 3.31 13.81
N HIS A 112 10.26 2.66 13.08
CA HIS A 112 10.60 1.92 11.87
C HIS A 112 10.33 2.68 10.56
N LEU A 113 9.82 3.91 10.66
CA LEU A 113 9.36 4.67 9.49
C LEU A 113 10.51 5.00 8.54
N GLU A 114 11.59 5.57 9.05
CA GLU A 114 12.74 5.99 8.24
C GLU A 114 13.40 4.80 7.55
N LEU A 115 13.59 3.69 8.28
CA LEU A 115 14.15 2.47 7.73
C LEU A 115 13.27 1.89 6.62
N LEU A 116 11.95 1.83 6.84
CA LEU A 116 11.01 1.36 5.83
C LEU A 116 11.04 2.27 4.59
N ARG A 117 11.06 3.58 4.78
CA ARG A 117 11.09 4.56 3.68
C ARG A 117 12.35 4.42 2.86
N SER A 118 13.51 4.27 3.50
CA SER A 118 14.78 4.00 2.82
C SER A 118 14.65 2.75 1.95
N TRP A 119 14.17 1.65 2.54
CA TRP A 119 14.01 0.38 1.84
C TRP A 119 13.01 0.44 0.66
N LEU A 120 11.88 1.14 0.81
CA LEU A 120 10.90 1.32 -0.26
C LEU A 120 11.42 2.24 -1.39
N SER A 121 12.41 3.08 -1.11
CA SER A 121 13.05 3.94 -2.11
C SER A 121 14.11 3.20 -2.93
N GLU A 122 14.54 2.03 -2.47
CA GLU A 122 15.50 1.18 -3.19
C GLU A 122 14.81 0.32 -4.27
N ALA A 123 15.59 -0.16 -5.23
CA ALA A 123 15.10 -1.08 -6.24
C ALA A 123 14.62 -2.41 -5.61
N PRO A 124 13.51 -3.00 -6.08
CA PRO A 124 12.70 -2.57 -7.23
C PRO A 124 11.60 -1.55 -6.89
N TYR A 125 11.38 -1.23 -5.61
CA TYR A 125 10.21 -0.46 -5.19
C TYR A 125 10.31 1.03 -5.52
N GLY A 126 11.51 1.62 -5.53
CA GLY A 126 11.71 3.01 -5.96
C GLY A 126 11.27 3.29 -7.40
N ASP A 127 11.19 2.26 -8.24
CA ASP A 127 10.65 2.36 -9.60
C ASP A 127 9.13 2.10 -9.68
N LEU A 128 8.55 1.48 -8.67
CA LEU A 128 7.17 0.98 -8.65
C LEU A 128 6.25 1.80 -7.76
N LEU A 129 6.79 2.52 -6.79
CA LEU A 129 6.09 3.31 -5.80
C LEU A 129 6.50 4.77 -5.92
N ASP A 130 5.52 5.66 -5.86
CA ASP A 130 5.73 7.09 -5.71
C ASP A 130 5.45 7.48 -4.26
N LEU A 131 6.50 7.51 -3.42
CA LEU A 131 6.38 7.76 -1.99
C LEU A 131 6.02 9.22 -1.70
N GLN A 132 4.79 9.42 -1.24
CA GLN A 132 4.23 10.71 -0.88
C GLN A 132 4.68 11.16 0.52
N SER A 133 4.21 12.35 0.94
CA SER A 133 4.36 12.80 2.32
C SER A 133 3.62 11.86 3.28
N ASP A 134 4.27 11.59 4.42
CA ASP A 134 3.73 10.68 5.43
C ASP A 134 2.45 11.29 6.07
N ILE A 135 1.57 10.42 6.55
CA ILE A 135 0.35 10.79 7.26
C ILE A 135 0.53 10.44 8.73
N ALA A 136 0.60 11.46 9.58
CA ALA A 136 0.53 11.31 11.03
C ALA A 136 -0.95 11.41 11.46
N ALA A 137 -1.44 10.37 12.14
CA ALA A 137 -2.78 10.30 12.72
C ALA A 137 -2.82 10.82 14.17
#